data_AF-A0A2D9RHP9-F1
#
_entry.id   AF-A0A2D9RHP9-F1
#
_cell.length_a   1.000
_cell.length_b   1.000
_cell.length_c   1.000
_cell.angle_alpha   90.00
_cell.angle_beta   90.00
_cell.angle_gamma   90.00
#
_symmetry.space_group_name_H-M   'P 1'
#
loop_
_entity.id
_entity.type
_entity.pdbx_description
1 polymer ?
#
loop_
_entity_poly.entity_id
_entity_poly.type
_entity_poly.pdbx_seq_one_letter_code
_entity_poly.pdbx_strand_id
1 'polypeptide(L)'
;MHFILGIVIALALVALWIWFSGEKQPAAETQAEIERAQKSIDTDLYRELKELVSQGRKIEAIKRLRAASGVGLYAAKQVIDRL
;
A
#
# COMPACT_ATOMS: atom_id res chain seq x y z
N MET A 1 36.17 13.66 -30.16
CA MET A 1 34.81 13.43 -30.66
C MET A 1 33.98 12.49 -29.76
N HIS A 2 34.58 11.52 -29.05
CA HIS A 2 33.86 10.57 -28.19
C HIS A 2 33.36 11.12 -26.83
N PHE A 3 33.95 12.20 -26.32
CA PHE A 3 33.62 12.76 -25.00
C PHE A 3 32.25 13.47 -24.97
N ILE A 4 31.90 14.19 -26.05
CA ILE A 4 30.62 14.88 -26.19
C ILE A 4 29.48 13.86 -26.33
N LEU A 5 29.72 12.77 -27.05
CA LEU A 5 28.76 11.67 -27.20
C LEU A 5 28.45 11.01 -25.84
N GLY A 6 29.45 10.86 -24.96
CA GLY A 6 29.25 10.32 -23.61
C GLY A 6 28.39 11.21 -22.70
N ILE A 7 28.56 12.53 -22.77
CA ILE A 7 27.77 13.49 -21.98
C ILE A 7 26.31 13.47 -22.41
N VAL A 8 26.04 13.44 -23.71
CA VAL A 8 24.67 13.42 -24.24
C VAL A 8 23.94 12.13 -23.84
N ILE A 9 24.62 10.98 -23.90
CA ILE A 9 24.07 9.70 -23.45
C ILE A 9 23.81 9.73 -21.94
N ALA A 10 24.74 10.26 -21.14
CA ALA A 10 24.57 10.37 -19.69
C ALA A 10 23.36 11.25 -19.33
N LEU A 11 23.19 12.40 -19.99
CA LEU A 11 22.04 13.28 -19.79
C LEU A 11 20.72 12.61 -20.21
N ALA A 12 20.72 11.84 -21.30
CA ALA A 12 19.56 11.09 -21.76
C ALA A 12 19.17 9.98 -20.78
N LEU A 13 20.15 9.26 -20.20
CA LEU A 13 19.90 8.23 -19.20
C LEU A 13 19.34 8.81 -17.90
N VAL A 14 19.84 9.98 -17.47
CA VAL A 14 19.32 10.69 -16.30
C VAL A 14 17.89 11.17 -16.55
N ALA A 15 17.62 11.75 -17.73
CA ALA A 15 16.27 12.16 -18.10
C ALA A 15 15.30 10.98 -18.18
N LEU A 16 15.75 9.84 -18.73
CA LEU A 16 14.98 8.60 -18.78
C LEU A 16 14.70 8.04 -17.38
N TRP A 17 15.67 8.11 -16.47
CA TRP A 17 15.51 7.69 -15.08
C TRP A 17 14.52 8.57 -14.30
N ILE A 18 14.54 9.88 -14.56
CA ILE A 18 13.59 10.85 -14.01
C ILE A 18 12.18 10.60 -14.54
N TRP A 19 12.03 10.37 -15.85
CA TRP A 19 10.74 10.05 -16.47
C TRP A 19 10.19 8.70 -16.01
N PHE A 20 11.06 7.71 -15.80
CA PHE A 20 10.67 6.40 -15.28
C PHE A 20 10.33 6.41 -13.78
N SER A 21 10.81 7.43 -13.05
CA SER A 21 10.44 7.65 -11.64
C SER A 21 9.13 8.43 -11.49
N GLY A 22 8.54 8.87 -12.59
CA GLY A 22 7.18 9.41 -12.62
C GLY A 22 6.17 8.29 -12.47
N GLU A 23 5.36 8.38 -11.40
CA GLU A 23 4.05 7.74 -11.29
C GLU A 23 3.99 6.32 -10.72
N LYS A 24 4.59 6.11 -9.54
CA LYS A 24 3.97 5.26 -8.52
C LYS A 24 3.98 5.99 -7.20
N GLN A 25 2.78 6.37 -6.73
CA GLN A 25 2.54 6.78 -5.34
C GLN A 25 3.38 5.90 -4.41
N PRO A 26 4.12 6.52 -3.48
CA PRO A 26 5.17 5.84 -2.76
C PRO A 26 4.54 4.67 -2.02
N ALA A 27 5.01 3.45 -2.30
CA ALA A 27 4.62 2.25 -1.55
C ALA A 27 4.77 2.47 -0.02
N ALA A 28 5.60 3.43 0.39
CA ALA A 28 5.74 3.90 1.77
C ALA A 28 4.46 4.49 2.37
N GLU A 29 3.64 5.25 1.63
CA GLU A 29 2.38 5.81 2.17
C GLU A 29 1.34 4.71 2.39
N THR A 30 1.20 3.81 1.42
CA THR A 30 0.31 2.65 1.51
C THR A 30 0.73 1.71 2.65
N GLN A 31 2.04 1.48 2.81
CA GLN A 31 2.58 0.66 3.88
C GLN A 31 2.33 1.31 5.25
N ALA A 32 2.52 2.62 5.38
CA ALA A 32 2.24 3.36 6.60
C ALA A 32 0.73 3.35 6.95
N GLU A 33 -0.15 3.31 5.96
CA GLU A 33 -1.59 3.17 6.15
C GLU A 33 -1.97 1.76 6.62
N ILE A 34 -1.39 0.71 6.02
CA ILE A 34 -1.56 -0.69 6.46
C ILE A 34 -1.11 -0.87 7.90
N GLU A 35 0.04 -0.32 8.27
CA GLU A 35 0.55 -0.38 9.64
C GLU A 35 -0.34 0.36 10.63
N ARG A 36 -0.86 1.54 10.25
CA ARG A 36 -1.84 2.27 11.07
C ARG A 36 -3.14 1.47 11.24
N ALA A 37 -3.63 0.85 10.17
CA ALA A 37 -4.78 -0.05 10.24
C ALA A 37 -4.53 -1.21 11.21
N GLN A 38 -3.37 -1.88 11.10
CA GLN A 38 -3.02 -2.99 11.99
C GLN A 38 -2.90 -2.54 13.45
N LYS A 39 -2.27 -1.39 13.72
CA LYS A 39 -2.15 -0.85 15.08
C LYS A 39 -3.49 -0.43 15.68
N SER A 40 -4.48 -0.08 14.85
CA SER A 40 -5.83 0.26 15.31
C SER A 40 -6.68 -0.96 15.67
N ILE A 41 -6.21 -2.18 15.39
CA ILE A 41 -6.94 -3.40 15.72
C ILE A 41 -6.70 -3.75 17.18
N ASP A 42 -7.70 -3.50 18.03
CA ASP A 42 -7.76 -4.04 19.38
C ASP A 42 -8.17 -5.53 19.41
N THR A 43 -8.15 -6.15 20.59
CA THR A 43 -8.42 -7.59 20.75
C THR A 43 -9.87 -7.97 20.40
N ASP A 44 -10.84 -7.10 20.68
CA ASP A 44 -12.25 -7.37 20.42
C ASP A 44 -12.55 -7.24 18.92
N LEU A 45 -12.02 -6.18 18.28
CA LEU A 45 -12.08 -5.99 16.84
C LEU A 45 -11.38 -7.13 16.11
N TYR A 46 -10.22 -7.60 16.60
CA TYR A 46 -9.53 -8.75 16.00
C TYR A 46 -10.42 -10.01 16.02
N ARG A 47 -11.08 -10.29 17.15
CA ARG A 47 -11.98 -11.46 17.27
C ARG A 47 -13.16 -11.34 16.30
N GLU A 48 -13.79 -10.18 16.23
CA GLU A 48 -14.88 -9.89 15.31
C GLU A 48 -14.45 -10.07 13.84
N LEU A 49 -13.33 -9.47 13.44
CA LEU A 49 -12.80 -9.59 12.09
C LEU A 49 -12.45 -11.04 11.73
N LYS A 50 -11.85 -11.78 12.66
CA LYS A 50 -11.49 -13.19 12.47
C LYS A 50 -12.73 -14.08 12.30
N GLU A 51 -13.80 -13.82 13.05
CA GLU A 51 -15.06 -14.52 12.89
C GLU A 51 -15.72 -14.22 11.54
N LEU A 52 -15.72 -12.96 11.10
CA LEU A 52 -16.22 -12.60 9.77
C LEU A 52 -15.40 -13.28 8.65
N VAL A 53 -14.08 -13.35 8.80
CA VAL A 53 -13.21 -14.03 7.83
C VAL A 53 -13.46 -15.54 7.80
N SER A 54 -13.62 -16.19 8.96
CA SER A 54 -13.89 -17.64 9.04
C SER A 54 -15.26 -18.01 8.47
N GLN A 55 -16.24 -17.11 8.56
CA GLN A 55 -17.56 -17.25 7.94
C GLN A 55 -17.55 -16.96 6.43
N GLY A 56 -16.40 -16.65 5.82
CA GLY A 56 -16.29 -16.26 4.40
C GLY A 56 -16.79 -14.83 4.10
N ARG A 57 -17.13 -14.05 5.12
CA ARG A 57 -17.68 -12.68 5.01
C ARG A 57 -16.58 -11.62 4.95
N LYS A 58 -15.56 -11.83 4.11
CA LYS A 58 -14.39 -10.93 3.98
C LYS A 58 -14.75 -9.47 3.67
N ILE A 59 -15.76 -9.25 2.82
CA ILE A 59 -16.21 -7.88 2.47
C ILE A 59 -16.69 -7.13 3.72
N GLU A 60 -17.36 -7.83 4.63
CA GLU A 60 -17.87 -7.24 5.86
C GLU A 60 -16.75 -6.97 6.86
N ALA A 61 -15.78 -7.87 6.96
CA ALA A 61 -14.55 -7.63 7.72
C ALA A 61 -13.80 -6.38 7.22
N ILE A 62 -13.69 -6.22 5.89
CA ILE A 62 -13.07 -5.03 5.28
C ILE A 62 -13.87 -3.77 5.64
N LYS A 63 -15.20 -3.79 5.53
CA LYS A 63 -16.05 -2.65 5.91
C LYS A 63 -15.89 -2.29 7.38
N ARG A 64 -15.86 -3.29 8.26
CA ARG A 64 -15.73 -3.10 9.70
C ARG A 64 -14.37 -2.50 10.07
N LEU A 65 -13.28 -3.00 9.49
CA LEU A 65 -11.94 -2.46 9.67
C LEU A 65 -11.84 -1.01 9.16
N ARG A 66 -12.41 -0.71 7.99
CA ARG A 66 -12.43 0.67 7.44
C ARG A 66 -13.22 1.63 8.33
N ALA A 67 -14.35 1.19 8.87
CA ALA A 67 -15.14 2.00 9.80
C ALA A 67 -14.39 2.29 11.10
N ALA A 68 -13.59 1.34 11.60
CA ALA A 68 -12.81 1.52 12.82
C ALA A 68 -11.53 2.34 12.63
N SER A 69 -10.83 2.15 11.50
CA SER A 69 -9.48 2.69 11.27
C SER A 69 -9.40 3.87 10.31
N GLY A 70 -10.47 4.11 9.53
CA GLY A 70 -10.51 5.17 8.51
C GLY A 70 -9.66 4.91 7.26
N VAL A 71 -9.06 3.71 7.12
CA VAL A 71 -8.14 3.44 6.01
C VAL A 71 -8.82 3.20 4.66
N GLY A 72 -8.05 3.40 3.60
CA GLY A 72 -8.39 3.09 2.23
C GLY A 72 -8.72 1.61 2.02
N LEU A 73 -9.48 1.35 0.96
CA LEU A 73 -9.95 0.00 0.62
C LEU A 73 -8.79 -0.98 0.43
N TYR A 74 -7.71 -0.54 -0.20
CA TYR A 74 -6.53 -1.36 -0.44
C TYR A 74 -5.87 -1.80 0.88
N ALA A 75 -5.62 -0.85 1.79
CA ALA A 75 -5.00 -1.14 3.09
C ALA A 75 -5.86 -2.08 3.91
N ALA A 76 -7.17 -1.81 4.02
CA ALA A 76 -8.09 -2.68 4.74
C ALA A 76 -8.13 -4.10 4.14
N LYS A 77 -8.18 -4.23 2.81
CA LYS A 77 -8.12 -5.54 2.14
C LYS A 77 -6.83 -6.28 2.49
N GLN A 78 -5.67 -5.61 2.41
CA GLN A 78 -4.38 -6.21 2.75
C GLN A 78 -4.32 -6.72 4.19
N VAL A 79 -4.91 -5.98 5.13
CA VAL A 79 -4.95 -6.41 6.53
C VAL A 79 -5.85 -7.62 6.71
N ILE A 80 -7.07 -7.61 6.14
CA ILE A 80 -8.01 -8.73 6.24
C ILE A 80 -7.49 -9.98 5.53
N ASP A 81 -6.79 -9.85 4.40
CA ASP A 81 -6.20 -10.98 3.70
C ASP A 81 -5.07 -11.67 4.49
N ARG A 82 -4.52 -11.00 5.53
CA ARG A 82 -3.50 -11.55 6.44
C ARG A 82 -4.07 -12.13 7.74
N LEU A 83 -5.37 -11.96 8.02
CA LEU A 83 -6.06 -12.53 9.19
C LEU A 83 -6.47 -13.98 8.94
#